data_AF-A0A965KFH4-F1
#
_entry.id   AF-A0A965KFH4-F1
#
_cell.length_a   1.000
_cell.length_b   1.000
_cell.length_c   1.000
_cell.angle_alpha   90.00
_cell.angle_beta   90.00
_cell.angle_gamma   90.00
#
_symmetry.space_group_name_H-M   'P 1'
#
loop_
_entity.id
_entity.type
_entity.pdbx_description
1 polymer ?
#
loop_
_entity_poly.entity_id
_entity_poly.type
_entity_poly.pdbx_seq_one_letter_code
_entity_poly.pdbx_strand_id
1 'polypeptide(L)'
;MLRKVSTLSIAGALIAGVLVSTPAYAAVSNGSTCTVVNKTTKVSGFTYRCVTAVKSTVTLDGTKTTIFLPAPANTKNAKRYYLATDCITETASYTKSAKELVTLETSTAAALIEIDAQIAAQNTASASVQTQIDALTKENADIAIKIKEQTDLIPVAQKEVADLTVKIAAVTKQIDDFTVILNDSKAKLATLKADKVNAAKNAATISKLATAISGLSTSITSLKTSNSTSKIQMQSVNGSISKYNSSIMQLKSTVAKNLASIESAKKISSNIATLNKTKELTTGQLKQAKDALTQTMNSRNLLCSAGL
;
A
#
# COMPACT_ATOMS: atom_id res chain seq x y z
N MET A 1 -5.84 -13.24 -1.57
CA MET A 1 -6.72 -13.94 -0.60
C MET A 1 -5.96 -14.07 0.70
N LEU A 2 -6.21 -13.15 1.64
CA LEU A 2 -5.55 -13.14 2.94
C LEU A 2 -6.13 -14.27 3.80
N ARG A 3 -5.33 -15.31 4.08
CA ARG A 3 -5.63 -16.23 5.16
C ARG A 3 -5.70 -15.39 6.43
N LYS A 4 -6.88 -15.37 7.05
CA LYS A 4 -7.14 -14.77 8.36
C LYS A 4 -6.02 -15.20 9.30
N VAL A 5 -5.09 -14.30 9.58
CA VAL A 5 -4.10 -14.51 10.62
C VAL A 5 -4.87 -14.31 11.91
N SER A 6 -5.31 -15.43 12.47
CA SER A 6 -5.73 -15.55 13.84
C SER A 6 -4.78 -14.71 14.67
N THR A 7 -5.29 -13.64 15.24
CA THR A 7 -4.63 -12.90 16.31
C THR A 7 -4.23 -13.92 17.37
N LEU A 8 -3.00 -14.44 17.30
CA LEU A 8 -2.42 -15.26 18.34
C LEU A 8 -2.20 -14.32 19.53
N SER A 9 -3.26 -14.21 20.31
CA SER A 9 -3.33 -13.64 21.64
C SER A 9 -2.47 -14.48 22.61
N ILE A 10 -1.17 -14.62 22.34
CA ILE A 10 -0.22 -15.24 23.28
C ILE A 10 0.17 -14.24 24.38
N ALA A 11 0.00 -12.94 24.15
CA ALA A 11 0.49 -11.91 25.07
C ALA A 11 -0.37 -11.64 26.33
N GLY A 12 -1.55 -12.26 26.47
CA GLY A 12 -2.55 -11.80 27.43
C GLY A 12 -2.56 -12.46 28.82
N ALA A 13 -1.95 -13.64 29.02
CA ALA A 13 -2.38 -14.52 30.12
C ALA A 13 -1.39 -14.77 31.27
N LEU A 14 -0.13 -14.30 31.23
CA LEU A 14 0.88 -14.75 32.21
C LEU A 14 1.54 -13.67 33.08
N ILE A 15 1.31 -12.37 32.86
CA ILE A 15 1.98 -11.29 33.63
C ILE A 15 1.02 -10.56 34.59
N ALA A 16 0.02 -11.24 35.13
CA ALA A 16 -0.87 -10.66 36.16
C ALA A 16 -0.53 -11.10 37.59
N GLY A 17 0.56 -11.85 37.80
CA GLY A 17 0.78 -12.56 39.06
C GLY A 17 2.10 -12.33 39.81
N VAL A 18 3.00 -11.44 39.36
CA VAL A 18 4.24 -11.16 40.10
C VAL A 18 4.08 -9.84 40.86
N LEU A 19 3.25 -9.88 41.91
CA LEU A 19 3.32 -8.89 42.98
C LEU A 19 4.67 -9.08 43.67
N VAL A 20 5.59 -8.15 43.44
CA VAL A 20 6.82 -8.02 44.21
C VAL A 20 6.44 -7.50 45.59
N SER A 21 6.08 -8.41 46.50
CA SER A 21 6.21 -8.12 47.92
C SER A 21 7.70 -8.25 48.26
N THR A 22 8.39 -7.14 48.40
CA THR A 22 9.67 -7.11 49.12
C THR A 22 9.42 -7.69 50.51
N PRO A 23 10.09 -8.77 50.94
CA PRO A 23 9.92 -9.23 52.30
C PRO A 23 10.57 -8.21 53.25
N ALA A 24 9.73 -7.43 53.93
CA ALA A 24 10.13 -6.81 55.18
C ALA A 24 10.43 -7.94 56.17
N TYR A 25 11.71 -8.11 56.51
CA TYR A 25 12.24 -9.12 57.42
C TYR A 25 11.80 -10.56 57.09
N ALA A 26 12.49 -11.23 56.16
CA ALA A 26 12.30 -12.66 55.95
C ALA A 26 13.30 -13.49 56.77
N ALA A 27 12.82 -14.61 57.31
CA ALA A 27 13.69 -15.62 57.92
C ALA A 27 14.57 -16.27 56.85
N VAL A 28 15.88 -16.24 57.08
CA VAL A 28 16.86 -17.10 56.40
C VAL A 28 16.89 -18.49 57.03
N SER A 29 17.24 -19.51 56.26
CA SER A 29 17.26 -20.90 56.72
C SER A 29 18.26 -21.09 57.87
N ASN A 30 17.85 -21.80 58.92
CA ASN A 30 18.75 -22.10 60.04
C ASN A 30 19.75 -23.23 59.74
N GLY A 31 19.59 -23.93 58.61
CA GLY A 31 20.50 -24.98 58.13
C GLY A 31 20.69 -26.18 59.07
N SER A 32 19.92 -26.25 60.16
CA SER A 32 20.05 -27.29 61.19
C SER A 32 19.39 -28.58 60.73
N THR A 33 20.03 -29.70 61.05
CA THR A 33 19.49 -31.02 60.71
C THR A 33 18.27 -31.34 61.57
N CYS A 34 17.33 -32.09 61.01
CA CYS A 34 16.11 -32.46 61.69
C CYS A 34 15.75 -33.93 61.43
N THR A 35 15.03 -34.56 62.36
CA THR A 35 14.75 -36.00 62.33
C THR A 35 13.36 -36.33 61.77
N VAL A 36 12.34 -35.51 62.07
CA VAL A 36 10.94 -35.76 61.72
C VAL A 36 10.47 -34.79 60.63
N VAL A 37 10.20 -35.30 59.43
CA VAL A 37 9.69 -34.53 58.28
C VAL A 37 8.35 -33.87 58.63
N ASN A 38 8.12 -32.66 58.11
CA ASN A 38 6.94 -31.83 58.36
C ASN A 38 6.78 -31.31 59.79
N LYS A 39 7.68 -31.65 60.72
CA LYS A 39 7.72 -31.00 62.03
C LYS A 39 7.99 -29.51 61.85
N THR A 40 7.17 -28.67 62.46
CA THR A 40 7.34 -27.22 62.47
C THR A 40 7.99 -26.74 63.77
N THR A 41 8.73 -25.64 63.71
CA THR A 41 9.28 -24.95 64.88
C THR A 41 9.25 -23.44 64.65
N LYS A 42 9.28 -22.65 65.72
CA LYS A 42 9.36 -21.19 65.65
C LYS A 42 10.65 -20.71 66.29
N VAL A 43 11.40 -19.86 65.58
CA VAL A 43 12.63 -19.23 66.08
C VAL A 43 12.57 -17.76 65.72
N SER A 44 12.73 -16.88 66.72
CA SER A 44 12.74 -15.41 66.55
C SER A 44 11.54 -14.86 65.76
N GLY A 45 10.34 -15.43 65.99
CA GLY A 45 9.11 -15.02 65.31
C GLY A 45 8.84 -15.68 63.95
N PHE A 46 9.81 -16.38 63.38
CA PHE A 46 9.70 -17.03 62.07
C PHE A 46 9.36 -18.51 62.17
N THR A 47 8.65 -19.04 61.17
CA THR A 47 8.23 -20.44 61.12
C THR A 47 9.15 -21.27 60.22
N TYR A 48 9.65 -22.37 60.76
CA TYR A 48 10.50 -23.32 60.05
C TYR A 48 9.82 -24.67 59.96
N ARG A 49 10.05 -25.41 58.86
CA ARG A 49 9.55 -26.76 58.64
C ARG A 49 10.69 -27.69 58.27
N CYS A 50 10.74 -28.86 58.92
CA CYS A 50 11.68 -29.91 58.58
C CYS A 50 11.31 -30.51 57.22
N VAL A 51 12.19 -30.33 56.23
CA VAL A 51 12.02 -30.87 54.88
C VAL A 51 13.29 -31.54 54.39
N THR A 52 13.14 -32.42 53.41
CA THR A 52 14.28 -32.93 52.65
C THR A 52 14.81 -31.81 51.74
N ALA A 53 16.11 -31.54 51.82
CA ALA A 53 16.77 -30.52 51.02
C ALA A 53 18.21 -30.92 50.65
N VAL A 54 18.71 -30.31 49.58
CA VAL A 54 20.11 -30.42 49.14
C VAL A 54 20.85 -29.16 49.54
N LYS A 55 22.04 -29.32 50.11
CA LYS A 55 22.97 -28.22 50.35
C LYS A 55 23.64 -27.87 49.03
N SER A 56 23.54 -26.61 48.62
CA SER A 56 24.12 -26.08 47.39
C SER A 56 24.90 -24.81 47.67
N THR A 57 25.84 -24.48 46.79
CA THR A 57 26.59 -23.23 46.84
C THR A 57 26.19 -22.38 45.64
N VAL A 58 25.72 -21.15 45.89
CA VAL A 58 25.36 -20.18 44.87
C VAL A 58 26.12 -18.88 45.10
N THR A 59 26.27 -18.06 44.05
CA THR A 59 26.81 -16.71 44.21
C THR A 59 25.64 -15.74 44.37
N LEU A 60 25.59 -15.03 45.50
CA LEU A 60 24.66 -13.93 45.77
C LEU A 60 25.50 -12.68 45.96
N ASP A 61 25.25 -11.63 45.19
CA ASP A 61 25.99 -10.35 45.24
C ASP A 61 27.52 -10.52 45.20
N GLY A 62 28.00 -11.42 44.33
CA GLY A 62 29.43 -11.72 44.18
C GLY A 62 30.02 -12.66 45.25
N THR A 63 29.25 -13.04 46.28
CA THR A 63 29.70 -13.87 47.39
C THR A 63 29.14 -15.30 47.32
N LYS A 64 30.00 -16.30 47.53
CA LYS A 64 29.58 -17.71 47.60
C LYS A 64 28.81 -17.96 48.88
N THR A 65 27.51 -18.19 48.74
CA THR A 65 26.57 -18.43 49.84
C THR A 65 26.11 -19.88 49.80
N THR A 66 26.05 -20.52 50.98
CA THR A 66 25.44 -21.83 51.13
C THR A 66 23.92 -21.67 51.19
N ILE A 67 23.19 -22.40 50.36
CA ILE A 67 21.74 -22.46 50.38
C ILE A 67 21.26 -23.90 50.58
N PHE A 68 20.05 -24.06 51.12
CA PHE A 68 19.40 -25.34 51.28
C PHE A 68 18.10 -25.36 50.48
N LEU A 69 18.07 -26.11 49.38
CA LEU A 69 16.93 -26.15 48.47
C LEU A 69 16.08 -27.41 48.73
N PRO A 70 14.75 -27.26 48.96
CA PRO A 70 13.83 -28.39 49.02
C PRO A 70 14.01 -29.36 47.84
N ALA A 71 14.07 -30.65 48.12
CA ALA A 71 14.30 -31.68 47.12
C ALA A 71 13.61 -33.01 47.47
N PRO A 72 13.27 -33.84 46.46
CA PRO A 72 12.83 -35.21 46.68
C PRO A 72 13.83 -36.06 47.49
N ALA A 73 13.34 -37.02 48.27
CA ALA A 73 14.17 -37.89 49.13
C ALA A 73 15.22 -38.73 48.40
N ASN A 74 14.96 -39.06 47.13
CA ASN A 74 15.88 -39.79 46.26
C ASN A 74 16.94 -38.89 45.60
N THR A 75 16.92 -37.58 45.85
CA THR A 75 17.92 -36.67 45.28
C THR A 75 19.27 -36.94 45.92
N LYS A 76 20.33 -37.06 45.11
CA LYS A 76 21.69 -37.29 45.59
C LYS A 76 22.07 -36.21 46.62
N ASN A 77 22.63 -36.64 47.76
CA ASN A 77 23.05 -35.78 48.88
C ASN A 77 21.90 -35.06 49.62
N ALA A 78 20.64 -35.45 49.37
CA ALA A 78 19.52 -34.91 50.13
C ALA A 78 19.58 -35.34 51.59
N LYS A 79 19.44 -34.37 52.50
CA LYS A 79 19.32 -34.59 53.94
C LYS A 79 18.13 -33.79 54.48
N ARG A 80 17.77 -34.00 55.74
CA ARG A 80 16.65 -33.31 56.39
C ARG A 80 17.15 -32.06 57.11
N TYR A 81 16.58 -30.91 56.77
CA TYR A 81 16.91 -29.61 57.36
C TYR A 81 15.65 -28.82 57.73
N TYR A 82 15.73 -27.98 58.77
CA TYR A 82 14.71 -26.97 59.03
C TYR A 82 14.90 -25.79 58.07
N LEU A 83 13.92 -25.56 57.19
CA LEU A 83 13.91 -24.41 56.28
C LEU A 83 12.76 -23.45 56.65
N ALA A 84 12.98 -22.16 56.41
CA ALA A 84 11.92 -21.16 56.53
C ALA A 84 10.74 -21.53 55.62
N THR A 85 9.51 -21.36 56.09
CA THR A 85 8.32 -21.65 55.27
C THR A 85 8.30 -20.85 53.98
N ASP A 86 8.82 -19.62 54.01
CA ASP A 86 8.88 -18.72 52.86
C ASP A 86 9.87 -19.23 51.80
N CYS A 87 11.03 -19.76 52.21
CA CYS A 87 11.95 -20.46 51.30
C CYS A 87 11.27 -21.65 50.59
N ILE A 88 10.46 -22.43 51.32
CA ILE A 88 9.79 -23.60 50.73
C ILE A 88 8.71 -23.16 49.73
N THR A 89 7.92 -22.16 50.09
CA THR A 89 6.89 -21.59 49.21
C THR A 89 7.52 -20.97 47.96
N GLU A 90 8.55 -20.16 48.11
CA GLU A 90 9.23 -19.50 46.98
C GLU A 90 9.95 -20.51 46.08
N THR A 91 10.48 -21.60 46.64
CA THR A 91 11.07 -22.69 45.85
C THR A 91 10.00 -23.38 44.97
N ALA A 92 8.81 -23.61 45.52
CA ALA A 92 7.70 -24.19 44.76
C ALA A 92 7.23 -23.23 43.65
N SER A 93 7.08 -21.94 43.97
CA SER A 93 6.73 -20.88 43.01
C SER A 93 7.76 -20.81 41.88
N TYR A 94 9.05 -20.71 42.19
CA TYR A 94 10.13 -20.72 41.20
C TYR A 94 10.07 -21.96 40.30
N THR A 95 9.91 -23.15 40.88
CA THR A 95 9.92 -24.41 40.11
C THR A 95 8.74 -24.47 39.13
N LYS A 96 7.60 -23.93 39.54
CA LYS A 96 6.42 -23.79 38.67
C LYS A 96 6.69 -22.78 37.56
N SER A 97 7.11 -21.56 37.89
CA SER A 97 7.39 -20.50 36.91
C SER A 97 8.50 -20.87 35.94
N ALA A 98 9.52 -21.63 36.38
CA ALA A 98 10.59 -22.12 35.52
C ALA A 98 10.07 -23.12 34.47
N LYS A 99 9.14 -24.00 34.83
CA LYS A 99 8.50 -24.92 33.88
C LYS A 99 7.60 -24.16 32.89
N GLU A 100 6.82 -23.21 33.39
CA GLU A 100 5.97 -22.36 32.55
C GLU A 100 6.79 -21.52 31.58
N LEU A 101 7.96 -21.02 32.00
CA LEU A 101 8.88 -20.29 31.14
C LEU A 101 9.42 -21.16 30.00
N VAL A 102 9.77 -22.43 30.24
CA VAL A 102 10.22 -23.34 29.17
C VAL A 102 9.11 -23.55 28.13
N THR A 103 7.86 -23.71 28.57
CA THR A 103 6.72 -23.79 27.67
C THR A 103 6.52 -22.48 26.90
N LEU A 104 6.65 -21.33 27.57
CA LEU A 104 6.57 -20.01 26.96
C LEU A 104 7.67 -19.82 25.91
N GLU A 105 8.93 -20.12 26.22
CA GLU A 105 10.07 -20.07 25.29
C GLU A 105 9.82 -20.90 24.03
N THR A 106 9.33 -22.13 24.20
CA THR A 106 9.03 -23.02 23.08
C THR A 106 7.92 -22.44 22.19
N SER A 107 6.84 -21.95 22.80
CA SER A 107 5.72 -21.34 22.07
C SER A 107 6.11 -20.03 21.37
N THR A 108 6.92 -19.20 22.02
CA THR A 108 7.43 -17.95 21.46
C THR A 108 8.39 -18.21 20.31
N ALA A 109 9.29 -19.19 20.43
CA ALA A 109 10.18 -19.56 19.34
C ALA A 109 9.41 -20.00 18.09
N ALA A 110 8.37 -20.82 18.26
CA ALA A 110 7.49 -21.21 17.16
C ALA A 110 6.77 -20.00 16.52
N ALA A 111 6.22 -19.09 17.33
CA ALA A 111 5.56 -17.88 16.84
C ALA A 111 6.52 -16.95 16.09
N LEU A 112 7.76 -16.79 16.57
CA LEU A 112 8.77 -15.96 15.90
C LEU A 112 9.17 -16.53 14.53
N ILE A 113 9.30 -17.86 14.40
CA ILE A 113 9.53 -18.53 13.11
C ILE A 113 8.39 -18.24 12.13
N GLU A 114 7.14 -18.31 12.61
CA GLU A 114 5.98 -17.99 11.77
C GLU A 114 5.98 -16.52 11.33
N ILE A 115 6.25 -15.59 12.25
CA ILE A 115 6.36 -14.15 11.94
C ILE A 115 7.47 -13.91 10.90
N ASP A 116 8.62 -14.57 11.02
CA ASP A 116 9.73 -14.45 10.07
C ASP A 116 9.35 -14.97 8.68
N ALA A 117 8.66 -16.11 8.60
CA ALA A 117 8.13 -16.62 7.34
C ALA A 117 7.12 -15.65 6.70
N GLN A 118 6.24 -15.04 7.51
CA GLN A 118 5.29 -14.03 7.03
C GLN A 118 5.98 -12.75 6.54
N ILE A 119 7.00 -12.26 7.24
CA ILE A 119 7.81 -11.11 6.82
C ILE A 119 8.51 -11.42 5.49
N ALA A 120 9.13 -12.59 5.36
CA ALA A 120 9.80 -13.01 4.12
C ALA A 120 8.82 -13.08 2.94
N ALA A 121 7.63 -13.68 3.15
CA ALA A 121 6.59 -13.75 2.12
C ALA A 121 6.10 -12.35 1.71
N GLN A 122 5.91 -11.44 2.67
CA GLN A 122 5.50 -10.07 2.38
C GLN A 122 6.59 -9.25 1.67
N ASN A 123 7.87 -9.45 2.01
CA ASN A 123 8.99 -8.80 1.31
C ASN A 123 9.00 -9.20 -0.18
N THR A 124 8.83 -10.50 -0.49
CA THR A 124 8.73 -10.98 -1.87
C THR A 124 7.52 -10.38 -2.60
N ALA A 125 6.35 -10.34 -1.93
CA ALA A 125 5.16 -9.71 -2.50
C ALA A 125 5.39 -8.20 -2.75
N SER A 126 6.03 -7.50 -1.82
CA SER A 126 6.36 -6.08 -1.94
C SER A 126 7.31 -5.81 -3.10
N ALA A 127 8.29 -6.68 -3.35
CA ALA A 127 9.20 -6.54 -4.49
C ALA A 127 8.45 -6.70 -5.83
N SER A 128 7.60 -7.72 -5.95
CA SER A 128 6.76 -7.93 -7.14
C SER A 128 5.81 -6.74 -7.39
N VAL A 129 5.24 -6.22 -6.32
CA VAL A 129 4.34 -5.05 -6.37
C VAL A 129 5.11 -3.79 -6.75
N GLN A 130 6.34 -3.62 -6.27
CA GLN A 130 7.18 -2.48 -6.67
C GLN A 130 7.45 -2.49 -8.17
N THR A 131 7.79 -3.66 -8.74
CA THR A 131 7.95 -3.80 -10.20
C THR A 131 6.68 -3.40 -10.97
N GLN A 132 5.49 -3.76 -10.45
CA GLN A 132 4.23 -3.35 -11.06
C GLN A 132 3.97 -1.85 -10.94
N ILE A 133 4.29 -1.23 -9.79
CA ILE A 133 4.21 0.22 -9.60
C ILE A 133 5.14 0.93 -10.60
N ASP A 134 6.37 0.47 -10.77
CA ASP A 134 7.35 1.07 -11.67
C ASP A 134 6.87 0.97 -13.13
N ALA A 135 6.32 -0.19 -13.52
CA ALA A 135 5.75 -0.40 -14.84
C ALA A 135 4.55 0.53 -15.11
N LEU A 136 3.58 0.62 -14.19
CA LEU A 136 2.42 1.50 -14.33
C LEU A 136 2.82 2.98 -14.30
N THR A 137 3.84 3.34 -13.53
CA THR A 137 4.38 4.72 -13.49
C THR A 137 4.99 5.10 -14.83
N LYS A 138 5.76 4.19 -15.43
CA LYS A 138 6.31 4.37 -16.78
C LYS A 138 5.19 4.46 -17.83
N GLU A 139 4.22 3.56 -17.78
CA GLU A 139 3.07 3.58 -18.69
C GLU A 139 2.30 4.91 -18.59
N ASN A 140 2.08 5.43 -17.38
CA ASN A 140 1.44 6.73 -17.18
C ASN A 140 2.26 7.89 -17.76
N ALA A 141 3.58 7.85 -17.67
CA ALA A 141 4.45 8.85 -18.31
C ALA A 141 4.33 8.80 -19.84
N ASP A 142 4.35 7.60 -20.42
CA ASP A 142 4.18 7.39 -21.86
C ASP A 142 2.78 7.85 -22.34
N ILE A 143 1.72 7.56 -21.56
CA ILE A 143 0.37 8.04 -21.84
C ILE A 143 0.28 9.57 -21.76
N ALA A 144 0.96 10.20 -20.79
CA ALA A 144 0.98 11.65 -20.66
C ALA A 144 1.61 12.32 -21.90
N ILE A 145 2.66 11.72 -22.47
CA ILE A 145 3.25 12.17 -23.74
C ILE A 145 2.23 12.06 -24.87
N LYS A 146 1.56 10.91 -25.02
CA LYS A 146 0.51 10.72 -26.05
C LYS A 146 -0.64 11.70 -25.92
N ILE A 147 -1.09 12.00 -24.69
CA ILE A 147 -2.11 13.01 -24.43
C ILE A 147 -1.63 14.38 -24.92
N LYS A 148 -0.37 14.74 -24.63
CA LYS A 148 0.20 16.01 -25.06
C LYS A 148 0.28 16.10 -26.59
N GLU A 149 0.82 15.07 -27.25
CA GLU A 149 0.90 15.01 -28.71
C GLU A 149 -0.47 15.20 -29.36
N GLN A 150 -1.50 14.49 -28.90
CA GLN A 150 -2.86 14.66 -29.42
C GLN A 150 -3.45 16.04 -29.09
N THR A 151 -3.15 16.59 -27.92
CA THR A 151 -3.59 17.94 -27.53
C THR A 151 -2.98 18.99 -28.45
N ASP A 152 -1.70 18.86 -28.80
CA ASP A 152 -0.98 19.79 -29.66
C ASP A 152 -1.47 19.73 -31.13
N LEU A 153 -2.04 18.60 -31.57
CA LEU A 153 -2.66 18.48 -32.90
C LEU A 153 -4.01 19.20 -33.02
N ILE A 154 -4.73 19.42 -31.91
CA ILE A 154 -6.05 20.05 -31.94
C ILE A 154 -5.98 21.51 -32.44
N PRO A 155 -5.10 22.39 -31.92
CA PRO A 155 -4.97 23.76 -32.43
C PRO A 155 -4.61 23.83 -33.93
N VAL A 156 -3.78 22.89 -34.41
CA VAL A 156 -3.41 22.80 -35.82
C VAL A 156 -4.64 22.50 -36.67
N ALA A 157 -5.43 21.49 -36.28
CA ALA A 157 -6.66 21.14 -36.97
C ALA A 157 -7.73 22.26 -36.88
N GLN A 158 -7.84 22.95 -35.73
CA GLN A 158 -8.75 24.09 -35.57
C GLN A 158 -8.38 25.25 -36.50
N LYS A 159 -7.07 25.51 -36.68
CA LYS A 159 -6.60 26.52 -37.63
C LYS A 159 -6.97 26.15 -39.07
N GLU A 160 -6.78 24.89 -39.46
CA GLU A 160 -7.17 24.41 -40.79
C GLU A 160 -8.69 24.56 -41.04
N VAL A 161 -9.53 24.29 -40.03
CA VAL A 161 -10.98 24.52 -40.11
C VAL A 161 -11.31 26.01 -40.29
N ALA A 162 -10.62 26.90 -39.58
CA ALA A 162 -10.82 28.34 -39.72
C ALA A 162 -10.44 28.83 -41.13
N ASP A 163 -9.30 28.39 -41.65
CA ASP A 163 -8.83 28.74 -42.99
C ASP A 163 -9.79 28.22 -44.08
N LEU A 164 -10.27 26.97 -43.94
CA LEU A 164 -11.29 26.41 -44.84
C LEU A 164 -12.62 27.16 -44.76
N THR A 165 -13.04 27.59 -43.57
CA THR A 165 -14.26 28.38 -43.38
C THR A 165 -14.19 29.70 -44.15
N VAL A 166 -13.07 30.40 -44.05
CA VAL A 166 -12.84 31.66 -44.79
C VAL A 166 -12.85 31.41 -46.30
N LYS A 167 -12.16 30.35 -46.77
CA LYS A 167 -12.12 30.00 -48.20
C LYS A 167 -13.51 29.66 -48.75
N ILE A 168 -14.30 28.88 -48.01
CA ILE A 168 -15.68 28.53 -48.38
C ILE A 168 -16.54 29.78 -48.49
N ALA A 169 -16.44 30.71 -47.53
CA ALA A 169 -17.20 31.95 -47.56
C ALA A 169 -16.83 32.82 -48.79
N ALA A 170 -15.54 32.95 -49.08
CA ALA A 170 -15.05 33.70 -50.24
C ALA A 170 -15.52 33.11 -51.57
N VAL A 171 -15.40 31.79 -51.75
CA VAL A 171 -15.85 31.10 -52.97
C VAL A 171 -17.37 31.17 -53.12
N THR A 172 -18.11 31.08 -52.01
CA THR A 172 -19.58 31.23 -52.03
C THR A 172 -19.98 32.60 -52.56
N LYS A 173 -19.34 33.67 -52.07
CA LYS A 173 -19.57 35.02 -52.58
C LYS A 173 -19.26 35.16 -54.07
N GLN A 174 -18.14 34.60 -54.54
CA GLN A 174 -17.81 34.61 -55.97
C GLN A 174 -18.86 33.90 -56.83
N ILE A 175 -19.41 32.78 -56.36
CA ILE A 175 -20.49 32.06 -57.05
C ILE A 175 -21.73 32.95 -57.17
N ASP A 176 -22.09 33.65 -56.10
CA ASP A 176 -23.25 34.54 -56.07
C ASP A 176 -23.07 35.73 -57.02
N ASP A 177 -21.92 36.41 -56.94
CA ASP A 177 -21.57 37.54 -57.81
C ASP A 177 -21.57 37.15 -59.30
N PHE A 178 -20.97 36.01 -59.64
CA PHE A 178 -20.99 35.50 -61.03
C PHE A 178 -22.36 35.03 -61.47
N THR A 179 -23.20 34.53 -60.57
CA THR A 179 -24.57 34.14 -60.88
C THR A 179 -25.42 35.35 -61.26
N VAL A 180 -25.24 36.49 -60.57
CA VAL A 180 -25.89 37.75 -60.93
C VAL A 180 -25.47 38.20 -62.33
N ILE A 181 -24.16 38.25 -62.60
CA ILE A 181 -23.63 38.64 -63.92
C ILE A 181 -24.13 37.72 -65.03
N LEU A 182 -24.21 36.41 -64.77
CA LEU A 182 -24.74 35.43 -65.72
C LEU A 182 -26.19 35.72 -66.07
N ASN A 183 -27.03 36.02 -65.08
CA ASN A 183 -28.45 36.30 -65.29
C ASN A 183 -28.66 37.60 -66.06
N ASP A 184 -27.93 38.66 -65.72
CA ASP A 184 -27.95 39.93 -66.46
C ASP A 184 -27.51 39.75 -67.91
N SER A 185 -26.46 38.95 -68.14
CA SER A 185 -25.96 38.64 -69.48
C SER A 185 -27.00 37.87 -70.29
N LYS A 186 -27.68 36.90 -69.69
CA LYS A 186 -28.78 36.16 -70.33
C LYS A 186 -29.95 37.07 -70.69
N ALA A 187 -30.31 38.01 -69.81
CA ALA A 187 -31.37 38.98 -70.08
C ALA A 187 -31.00 39.90 -71.25
N LYS A 188 -29.79 40.47 -71.26
CA LYS A 188 -29.27 41.28 -72.39
C LYS A 188 -29.25 40.50 -73.70
N LEU A 189 -28.83 39.23 -73.66
CA LEU A 189 -28.85 38.37 -74.84
C LEU A 189 -30.27 38.18 -75.38
N ALA A 190 -31.26 37.99 -74.51
CA ALA A 190 -32.65 37.86 -74.91
C ALA A 190 -33.19 39.14 -75.58
N THR A 191 -32.90 40.32 -75.01
CA THR A 191 -33.26 41.61 -75.60
C THR A 191 -32.66 41.79 -76.99
N LEU A 192 -31.36 41.50 -77.15
CA LEU A 192 -30.68 41.62 -78.45
C LEU A 192 -31.24 40.66 -79.52
N LYS A 193 -31.66 39.46 -79.13
CA LYS A 193 -32.29 38.49 -80.05
C LYS A 193 -33.70 38.90 -80.47
N ALA A 194 -34.41 39.64 -79.64
CA ALA A 194 -35.77 40.09 -79.92
C ALA A 194 -35.80 41.32 -80.86
N ASP A 195 -34.72 42.09 -80.95
CA ASP A 195 -34.61 43.26 -81.83
C ASP A 195 -34.47 42.86 -83.32
N LYS A 196 -35.63 42.67 -83.98
CA LYS A 196 -35.70 42.28 -85.39
C LYS A 196 -35.22 43.38 -86.36
N VAL A 197 -35.33 44.65 -85.98
CA VAL A 197 -34.95 45.78 -86.83
C VAL A 197 -33.43 45.85 -87.01
N ASN A 198 -32.67 45.53 -85.97
CA ASN A 198 -31.20 45.54 -86.00
C ASN A 198 -30.56 44.14 -86.06
N ALA A 199 -31.31 43.10 -86.45
CA ALA A 199 -30.85 41.71 -86.38
C ALA A 199 -29.48 41.46 -87.03
N ALA A 200 -29.23 42.01 -88.23
CA ALA A 200 -27.95 41.86 -88.94
C ALA A 200 -26.78 42.55 -88.21
N LYS A 201 -27.02 43.72 -87.60
CA LYS A 201 -26.00 44.46 -86.83
C LYS A 201 -25.66 43.77 -85.50
N ASN A 202 -26.66 43.16 -84.86
CA ASN A 202 -26.52 42.54 -83.54
C ASN A 202 -25.87 41.15 -83.59
N ALA A 203 -25.81 40.49 -84.75
CA ALA A 203 -25.39 39.09 -84.90
C ALA A 203 -24.03 38.77 -84.24
N ALA A 204 -23.01 39.61 -84.47
CA ALA A 204 -21.67 39.41 -83.90
C ALA A 204 -21.66 39.55 -82.37
N THR A 205 -22.41 40.53 -81.83
CA THR A 205 -22.53 40.77 -80.39
C THR A 205 -23.26 39.62 -79.70
N ILE A 206 -24.34 39.11 -80.31
CA ILE A 206 -25.09 37.94 -79.83
C ILE A 206 -24.16 36.72 -79.70
N SER A 207 -23.34 36.45 -80.71
CA SER A 207 -22.39 35.33 -80.70
C SER A 207 -21.36 35.46 -79.58
N LYS A 208 -20.71 36.64 -79.45
CA LYS A 208 -19.73 36.90 -78.38
C LYS A 208 -20.34 36.75 -76.99
N LEU A 209 -21.54 37.30 -76.77
CA LEU A 209 -22.22 37.23 -75.48
C LEU A 209 -22.67 35.80 -75.15
N ALA A 210 -23.15 35.03 -76.13
CA ALA A 210 -23.50 33.63 -75.95
C ALA A 210 -22.29 32.78 -75.52
N THR A 211 -21.14 32.99 -76.16
CA THR A 211 -19.88 32.33 -75.77
C THR A 211 -19.45 32.71 -74.35
N ALA A 212 -19.52 34.01 -74.00
CA ALA A 212 -19.20 34.48 -72.65
C ALA A 212 -20.12 33.88 -71.57
N ILE A 213 -21.43 33.77 -71.85
CA ILE A 213 -22.41 33.11 -70.97
C ILE A 213 -22.04 31.63 -70.73
N SER A 214 -21.66 30.91 -71.79
CA SER A 214 -21.23 29.51 -71.68
C SER A 214 -19.96 29.38 -70.81
N GLY A 215 -18.99 30.28 -71.00
CA GLY A 215 -17.78 30.37 -70.19
C GLY A 215 -18.09 30.62 -68.70
N LEU A 216 -18.90 31.64 -68.40
CA LEU A 216 -19.31 31.95 -67.02
C LEU A 216 -20.04 30.77 -66.35
N SER A 217 -20.96 30.13 -67.07
CA SER A 217 -21.69 28.97 -66.56
C SER A 217 -20.75 27.82 -66.19
N THR A 218 -19.70 27.60 -67.00
CA THR A 218 -18.68 26.60 -66.71
C THR A 218 -17.87 26.98 -65.47
N SER A 219 -17.42 28.24 -65.37
CA SER A 219 -16.68 28.74 -64.20
C SER A 219 -17.48 28.62 -62.89
N ILE A 220 -18.77 28.97 -62.90
CA ILE A 220 -19.67 28.80 -61.74
C ILE A 220 -19.75 27.33 -61.34
N THR A 221 -19.86 26.43 -62.31
CA THR A 221 -19.92 24.98 -62.05
C THR A 221 -18.64 24.49 -61.39
N SER A 222 -17.47 24.89 -61.92
CA SER A 222 -16.16 24.55 -61.32
C SER A 222 -16.01 25.09 -59.90
N LEU A 223 -16.43 26.34 -59.64
CA LEU A 223 -16.41 26.94 -58.30
C LEU A 223 -17.32 26.19 -57.34
N LYS A 224 -18.55 25.81 -57.75
CA LYS A 224 -19.46 25.00 -56.93
C LYS A 224 -18.82 23.66 -56.55
N THR A 225 -18.18 22.98 -57.49
CA THR A 225 -17.46 21.74 -57.23
C THR A 225 -16.31 21.95 -56.24
N SER A 226 -15.48 22.99 -56.44
CA SER A 226 -14.38 23.33 -55.54
C SER A 226 -14.88 23.62 -54.12
N ASN A 227 -15.97 24.37 -53.98
CA ASN A 227 -16.56 24.71 -52.69
C ASN A 227 -17.08 23.46 -51.95
N SER A 228 -17.72 22.53 -52.67
CA SER A 228 -18.15 21.23 -52.11
C SER A 228 -16.96 20.41 -51.61
N THR A 229 -15.85 20.36 -52.37
CA THR A 229 -14.62 19.69 -51.93
C THR A 229 -14.06 20.31 -50.66
N SER A 230 -13.99 21.63 -50.55
CA SER A 230 -13.54 22.30 -49.33
C SER A 230 -14.46 22.04 -48.13
N LYS A 231 -15.78 21.96 -48.33
CA LYS A 231 -16.72 21.56 -47.26
C LYS A 231 -16.46 20.14 -46.77
N ILE A 232 -16.18 19.20 -47.68
CA ILE A 232 -15.84 17.81 -47.33
C ILE A 232 -14.53 17.76 -46.53
N GLN A 233 -13.50 18.50 -46.98
CA GLN A 233 -12.23 18.61 -46.24
C GLN A 233 -12.46 19.13 -44.82
N MET A 234 -13.24 20.21 -44.66
CA MET A 234 -13.56 20.78 -43.35
C MET A 234 -14.29 19.79 -42.44
N GLN A 235 -15.25 19.03 -42.98
CA GLN A 235 -15.94 17.98 -42.22
C GLN A 235 -14.99 16.87 -41.78
N SER A 236 -14.06 16.46 -42.63
CA SER A 236 -13.03 15.47 -42.31
C SER A 236 -12.14 15.94 -41.14
N VAL A 237 -11.65 17.19 -41.20
CA VAL A 237 -10.81 17.77 -40.14
C VAL A 237 -11.58 17.88 -38.82
N ASN A 238 -12.85 18.31 -38.84
CA ASN A 238 -13.71 18.30 -37.64
C ASN A 238 -13.91 16.89 -37.06
N GLY A 239 -14.01 15.87 -37.93
CA GLY A 239 -14.02 14.47 -37.51
C GLY A 239 -12.74 14.07 -36.79
N SER A 240 -11.57 14.49 -37.29
CA SER A 240 -10.28 14.26 -36.64
C SER A 240 -10.18 14.92 -35.26
N ILE A 241 -10.61 16.17 -35.12
CA ILE A 241 -10.67 16.87 -33.81
C ILE A 241 -11.51 16.05 -32.81
N SER A 242 -12.67 15.58 -33.24
CA SER A 242 -13.57 14.77 -32.40
C SER A 242 -12.91 13.45 -31.97
N LYS A 243 -12.15 12.80 -32.86
CA LYS A 243 -11.38 11.59 -32.56
C LYS A 243 -10.26 11.86 -31.56
N TYR A 244 -9.47 12.93 -31.74
CA TYR A 244 -8.42 13.31 -30.80
C TYR A 244 -8.99 13.57 -29.39
N ASN A 245 -10.08 14.33 -29.28
CA ASN A 245 -10.73 14.57 -27.99
C ASN A 245 -11.18 13.26 -27.31
N SER A 246 -11.78 12.35 -28.08
CA SER A 246 -12.23 11.05 -27.56
C SER A 246 -11.06 10.18 -27.10
N SER A 247 -9.97 10.12 -27.87
CA SER A 247 -8.75 9.40 -27.47
C SER A 247 -8.10 10.00 -26.23
N ILE A 248 -8.01 11.33 -26.12
CA ILE A 248 -7.51 12.01 -24.92
C ILE A 248 -8.35 11.62 -23.69
N MET A 249 -9.68 11.60 -23.81
CA MET A 249 -10.56 11.19 -22.70
C MET A 249 -10.31 9.74 -22.27
N GLN A 250 -10.17 8.82 -23.22
CA GLN A 250 -9.87 7.41 -22.93
C GLN A 250 -8.50 7.26 -22.24
N LEU A 251 -7.48 7.94 -22.76
CA LEU A 251 -6.13 7.94 -22.19
C LEU A 251 -6.13 8.50 -20.75
N LYS A 252 -6.84 9.60 -20.50
CA LYS A 252 -7.01 10.16 -19.14
C LYS A 252 -7.71 9.17 -18.20
N SER A 253 -8.70 8.43 -18.67
CA SER A 253 -9.37 7.39 -17.90
C SER A 253 -8.41 6.25 -17.52
N THR A 254 -7.56 5.82 -18.45
CA THR A 254 -6.53 4.81 -18.18
C THR A 254 -5.54 5.28 -17.12
N VAL A 255 -5.05 6.52 -17.20
CA VAL A 255 -4.16 7.10 -16.17
C VAL A 255 -4.82 7.06 -14.79
N ALA A 256 -6.10 7.43 -14.69
CA ALA A 256 -6.82 7.41 -13.42
C ALA A 256 -6.93 5.97 -12.83
N LYS A 257 -7.20 4.97 -13.68
CA LYS A 257 -7.22 3.56 -13.26
C LYS A 257 -5.85 3.09 -12.78
N ASN A 258 -4.79 3.43 -13.50
CA ASN A 258 -3.42 3.07 -13.14
C ASN A 258 -3.01 3.70 -11.80
N LEU A 259 -3.37 4.96 -11.55
CA LEU A 259 -3.13 5.63 -10.27
C LEU A 259 -3.87 4.93 -9.11
N ALA A 260 -5.12 4.51 -9.30
CA ALA A 260 -5.87 3.77 -8.29
C ALA A 260 -5.24 2.40 -7.97
N SER A 261 -4.72 1.71 -8.99
CA SER A 261 -3.97 0.45 -8.83
C SER A 261 -2.67 0.66 -8.04
N ILE A 262 -1.90 1.71 -8.36
CA ILE A 262 -0.68 2.09 -7.62
C ILE A 262 -0.99 2.37 -6.14
N GLU A 263 -2.06 3.09 -5.85
CA GLU A 263 -2.43 3.42 -4.47
C GLU A 263 -2.87 2.19 -3.66
N SER A 264 -3.57 1.26 -4.32
CA SER A 264 -3.95 -0.02 -3.71
C SER A 264 -2.73 -0.89 -3.38
N ALA A 265 -1.71 -0.86 -4.24
CA ALA A 265 -0.45 -1.59 -4.09
C ALA A 265 0.40 -1.11 -2.89
N LYS A 266 0.43 0.19 -2.60
CA LYS A 266 1.21 0.77 -1.47
C LYS A 266 0.78 0.26 -0.09
N LYS A 267 -0.44 -0.25 0.07
CA LYS A 267 -0.95 -0.76 1.37
C LYS A 267 -0.18 -1.98 1.90
N ILE A 268 0.56 -2.70 1.05
CA ILE A 268 1.33 -3.89 1.43
C ILE A 268 2.49 -3.53 2.36
N SER A 269 3.15 -2.38 2.17
CA SER A 269 4.28 -1.95 3.02
C SER A 269 3.89 -1.71 4.48
N SER A 270 2.63 -1.32 4.75
CA SER A 270 2.12 -1.10 6.11
C SER A 270 2.06 -2.40 6.94
N ASN A 271 1.89 -3.55 6.29
CA ASN A 271 1.76 -4.83 6.98
C ASN A 271 3.12 -5.35 7.48
N ILE A 272 4.21 -5.09 6.75
CA ILE A 272 5.57 -5.45 7.16
C ILE A 272 5.98 -4.71 8.45
N ALA A 273 5.71 -3.40 8.52
CA ALA A 273 5.98 -2.60 9.71
C ALA A 273 5.23 -3.14 10.96
N THR A 274 3.98 -3.58 10.77
CA THR A 274 3.17 -4.17 11.84
C THR A 274 3.73 -5.52 12.31
N LEU A 275 4.19 -6.37 11.39
CA LEU A 275 4.81 -7.66 11.73
C LEU A 275 6.14 -7.47 12.48
N ASN A 276 7.00 -6.54 12.03
CA ASN A 276 8.25 -6.23 12.71
C ASN A 276 8.00 -5.74 14.15
N LYS A 277 7.03 -4.85 14.35
CA LYS A 277 6.66 -4.37 15.69
C LYS A 277 6.14 -5.51 16.57
N THR A 278 5.34 -6.42 16.02
CA THR A 278 4.87 -7.61 16.74
C THR A 278 6.04 -8.52 17.14
N LYS A 279 7.04 -8.71 16.26
CA LYS A 279 8.25 -9.48 16.54
C LYS A 279 9.05 -8.88 17.71
N GLU A 280 9.26 -7.56 17.68
CA GLU A 280 9.97 -6.82 18.73
C GLU A 280 9.27 -6.94 20.08
N LEU A 281 7.95 -6.71 20.13
CA LEU A 281 7.16 -6.83 21.35
C LEU A 281 7.19 -8.24 21.93
N THR A 282 7.01 -9.25 21.07
CA THR A 282 7.03 -10.67 21.47
C THR A 282 8.39 -11.06 22.07
N THR A 283 9.48 -10.61 21.44
CA THR A 283 10.84 -10.86 21.95
C THR A 283 11.09 -10.12 23.27
N GLY A 284 10.62 -8.88 23.39
CA GLY A 284 10.73 -8.08 24.60
C GLY A 284 9.98 -8.68 25.78
N GLN A 285 8.77 -9.20 25.56
CA GLN A 285 7.96 -9.87 26.59
C GLN A 285 8.63 -11.15 27.10
N LEU A 286 9.22 -11.96 26.20
CA LEU A 286 9.96 -13.16 26.61
C LEU A 286 11.17 -12.79 27.47
N LYS A 287 11.90 -11.72 27.11
CA LYS A 287 13.02 -11.23 27.91
C LYS A 287 12.57 -10.79 29.31
N GLN A 288 11.47 -10.03 29.41
CA GLN A 288 10.92 -9.61 30.71
C GLN A 288 10.52 -10.81 31.57
N ALA A 289 9.95 -11.86 30.98
CA ALA A 289 9.63 -13.10 31.71
C ALA A 289 10.87 -13.82 32.23
N LYS A 290 11.97 -13.86 31.45
CA LYS A 290 13.27 -14.39 31.89
C LYS A 290 13.88 -13.59 33.03
N ASP A 291 13.83 -12.27 32.93
CA ASP A 291 14.36 -11.36 33.95
C ASP A 291 13.56 -11.50 35.26
N ALA A 292 12.22 -11.60 35.16
CA ALA A 292 11.35 -11.84 36.32
C ALA A 292 11.64 -13.19 37.00
N LEU A 293 11.80 -14.29 36.24
CA LEU A 293 12.18 -15.57 36.82
C LEU A 293 13.55 -15.52 37.51
N THR A 294 14.49 -14.77 36.94
CA THR A 294 15.82 -14.54 37.55
C THR A 294 15.70 -13.82 38.89
N GLN A 295 14.83 -12.82 38.99
CA GLN A 295 14.55 -12.14 40.26
C GLN A 295 13.92 -13.08 41.29
N THR A 296 12.93 -13.90 40.89
CA THR A 296 12.35 -14.94 41.76
C THR A 296 13.40 -15.94 42.22
N MET A 297 14.34 -16.33 41.35
CA MET A 297 15.45 -17.21 41.71
C MET A 297 16.34 -16.58 42.79
N ASN A 298 16.68 -15.31 42.65
CA ASN A 298 17.52 -14.59 43.59
C ASN A 298 16.81 -14.42 44.94
N SER A 299 15.53 -14.05 44.93
CA SER A 299 14.67 -14.00 46.12
C SER A 299 14.65 -15.35 46.84
N ARG A 300 14.36 -16.44 46.12
CA ARG A 300 14.41 -17.80 46.66
C ARG A 300 15.77 -18.12 47.28
N ASN A 301 16.85 -17.87 46.56
CA ASN A 301 18.19 -18.18 47.03
C ASN A 301 18.54 -17.41 48.31
N LEU A 302 18.11 -16.16 48.43
CA LEU A 302 18.26 -15.37 49.65
C LEU A 302 17.48 -16.00 50.80
N LEU A 303 16.18 -16.30 50.61
CA LEU A 303 15.33 -16.95 51.63
C LEU A 303 15.86 -18.32 52.06
N CYS A 304 16.47 -19.07 51.14
CA CYS A 304 17.00 -20.40 51.37
C CYS A 304 18.46 -20.42 51.81
N SER A 305 19.10 -19.26 51.99
CA SER A 305 20.47 -19.16 52.48
C SER A 305 20.60 -19.63 53.92
N ALA A 306 21.70 -20.31 54.23
CA ALA A 306 22.13 -20.54 55.60
C ALA A 306 22.44 -19.18 56.21
N GLY A 307 21.87 -18.88 57.38
CA GLY A 307 21.92 -17.57 58.05
C GLY A 307 23.08 -16.64 57.66
N LEU A 308 22.74 -15.42 57.24
CA LEU A 308 23.62 -14.26 57.36
C LEU A 308 23.96 -14.03 58.83
#